data_AF-A0A7K0T1H5-F1
#
_entry.id   AF-A0A7K0T1H5-F1
#
_cell.length_a   1.000
_cell.length_b   1.000
_cell.length_c   1.000
_cell.angle_alpha   90.00
_cell.angle_beta   90.00
_cell.angle_gamma   90.00
#
_symmetry.space_group_name_H-M   'P 1'
#
loop_
_entity.id
_entity.type
_entity.pdbx_description
1 polymer ?
#
loop_
_entity_poly.entity_id
_entity_poly.type
_entity_poly.pdbx_seq_one_letter_code
_entity_poly.pdbx_strand_id
1 'polypeptide(L)' 'MKLILIAGALALFLSLFGTPALIKVLARRGYGQMIRDDGPSTHHTKRGTPTMGGIIIIFASLVAY' A
#
# COMPACT_ATOMS: atom_id res chain seq x y z
N MET A 1 -23.06 -17.04 2.05
CA MET A 1 -22.41 -16.48 0.83
C MET A 1 -22.55 -14.97 0.72
N LYS A 2 -23.76 -14.37 0.83
CA LYS A 2 -23.96 -12.90 0.77
C LYS A 2 -23.01 -12.08 1.65
N LEU A 3 -22.85 -12.44 2.93
CA LEU A 3 -21.98 -11.70 3.87
C LEU A 3 -20.50 -11.73 3.45
N ILE A 4 -20.02 -12.86 2.93
CA ILE A 4 -18.64 -13.01 2.45
C ILE A 4 -18.39 -12.10 1.24
N LEU A 5 -19.37 -11.98 0.34
CA LEU A 5 -19.27 -11.08 -0.81
C LEU A 5 -19.25 -9.60 -0.38
N ILE A 6 -20.06 -9.24 0.62
CA ILE A 6 -20.07 -7.88 1.19
C ILE A 6 -18.73 -7.57 1.86
N ALA A 7 -18.20 -8.48 2.69
CA ALA A 7 -16.89 -8.35 3.32
C ALA A 7 -15.78 -8.18 2.28
N GLY A 8 -15.76 -9.00 1.22
CA GLY A 8 -14.79 -8.88 0.14
C GLY A 8 -14.88 -7.53 -0.61
N ALA A 9 -16.09 -7.06 -0.90
CA ALA A 9 -16.31 -5.76 -1.53
C ALA A 9 -15.86 -4.60 -0.63
N LEU A 10 -16.12 -4.68 0.67
CA LEU A 10 -15.71 -3.67 1.64
C LEU A 10 -14.18 -3.64 1.82
N ALA A 11 -13.53 -4.81 1.90
CA ALA A 11 -12.07 -4.92 1.96
C ALA A 11 -11.40 -4.35 0.70
N LEU A 12 -11.97 -4.64 -0.47
CA LEU A 12 -11.50 -4.08 -1.74
C LEU A 12 -11.64 -2.56 -1.75
N PHE A 13 -12.78 -2.03 -1.32
CA PHE A 13 -13.02 -0.59 -1.24
C PHE A 13 -12.01 0.09 -0.31
N LEU A 14 -11.87 -0.41 0.92
CA LEU A 14 -10.96 0.16 1.92
C LEU A 14 -9.49 0.10 1.46
N SER A 15 -9.06 -0.99 0.83
CA SER A 15 -7.69 -1.11 0.33
C SER A 15 -7.43 -0.18 -0.86
N LEU A 16 -8.36 -0.09 -1.82
CA LEU A 16 -8.20 0.74 -3.02
C LEU A 16 -8.10 2.24 -2.66
N PHE A 17 -8.98 2.73 -1.80
CA PHE A 17 -9.02 4.15 -1.42
C PHE A 17 -8.09 4.49 -0.25
N GLY A 18 -7.75 3.52 0.60
CA GLY A 18 -6.83 3.71 1.72
C GLY A 18 -5.35 3.73 1.30
N THR A 19 -4.99 3.03 0.22
CA THR A 19 -3.59 2.93 -0.24
C THR A 19 -2.95 4.30 -0.54
N PRO A 20 -3.58 5.21 -1.31
CA PRO A 20 -3.01 6.54 -1.59
C PRO A 20 -2.78 7.38 -0.32
N ALA A 21 -3.66 7.27 0.67
CA ALA A 21 -3.51 7.97 1.94
C ALA A 21 -2.32 7.42 2.73
N LEU A 22 -2.20 6.08 2.81
CA LEU A 22 -1.08 5.42 3.46
C LEU A 22 0.26 5.75 2.79
N ILE A 23 0.31 5.76 1.45
CA ILE A 23 1.51 6.14 0.69
C ILE A 23 1.97 7.55 1.09
N LYS A 24 1.06 8.54 1.14
CA LYS A 24 1.39 9.91 1.54
C LYS A 24 1.95 9.97 2.97
N VAL A 25 1.37 9.22 3.90
CA VAL A 25 1.84 9.17 5.30
C VAL A 25 3.23 8.55 5.40
N LEU A 26 3.45 7.41 4.74
CA LEU A 26 4.72 6.70 4.77
C LEU A 26 5.83 7.49 4.08
N ALA A 27 5.53 8.13 2.95
CA ALA A 27 6.46 9.01 2.25
C ALA A 27 6.87 10.20 3.13
N ARG A 28 5.92 10.85 3.83
CA ARG A 28 6.22 11.93 4.79
C ARG A 28 7.10 11.49 5.96
N ARG A 29 6.98 10.23 6.39
CA ARG A 29 7.83 9.64 7.43
C ARG A 29 9.18 9.15 6.93
N GLY A 30 9.48 9.29 5.64
CA GLY A 30 10.74 8.85 5.05
C GLY A 30 10.86 7.34 4.84
N TYR A 31 9.77 6.58 4.93
CA TYR A 31 9.75 5.12 4.68
C TYR A 31 9.77 4.77 3.19
N GLY A 32 10.53 5.51 2.39
CA GLY A 32 10.73 5.25 0.97
C GLY A 32 11.81 4.21 0.74
N GLN A 33 11.70 3.47 -0.35
CA GLN A 33 12.74 2.52 -0.76
C GLN A 33 14.02 3.28 -1.13
N MET A 34 15.12 2.90 -0.47
CA MET A 34 16.47 3.31 -0.84
C MET A 34 16.91 2.49 -2.05
N ILE A 35 17.32 3.17 -3.11
CA ILE A 35 17.86 2.55 -4.33
C ILE A 35 19.37 2.76 -4.31
N ARG A 36 20.13 1.70 -4.60
CA ARG A 36 21.59 1.75 -4.66
C ARG A 36 22.03 2.51 -5.92
N ASP A 37 23.09 3.31 -5.78
CA ASP A 37 23.54 4.24 -6.83
C ASP A 37 24.40 3.57 -7.94
N ASP A 38 24.75 2.30 -7.80
CA ASP A 38 25.49 1.49 -8.79
C ASP A 38 24.56 0.81 -9.83
N GLY A 39 23.24 0.96 -9.67
CA GLY A 39 22.24 0.30 -10.51
C GLY A 39 21.96 1.01 -11.83
N PRO A 40 21.22 0.37 -12.75
CA PRO A 40 20.76 1.03 -13.98
C PRO A 40 19.93 2.26 -13.66
N SER A 41 20.07 3.32 -14.47
CA SER A 41 19.42 4.62 -14.24
C SER A 41 17.90 4.52 -14.05
N THR A 42 17.26 3.56 -14.72
CA THR A 42 15.83 3.26 -14.65
C THR A 42 15.36 2.84 -13.25
N HIS A 43 16.25 2.34 -12.38
CA HIS A 43 15.90 1.96 -11.00
C HIS A 43 15.73 3.18 -10.09
N HIS A 44 16.38 4.31 -10.39
CA HIS A 44 16.24 5.53 -9.59
C HIS A 44 14.83 6.12 -9.63
N THR A 45 14.04 5.82 -10.67
CA THR A 45 12.62 6.21 -10.75
C THR A 45 11.78 5.64 -9.60
N LYS A 46 12.22 4.53 -8.99
CA LYS A 46 11.52 3.90 -7.86
C LYS A 46 11.92 4.50 -6.50
N ARG A 47 12.95 5.35 -6.46
CA ARG A 47 13.48 5.95 -5.23
C ARG A 47 12.37 6.73 -4.52
N GLY A 48 12.20 6.48 -3.23
CA GLY A 48 11.17 7.15 -2.42
C GLY A 48 9.78 6.49 -2.46
N THR A 49 9.57 5.44 -3.26
CA THR A 49 8.32 4.66 -3.21
C THR A 49 8.25 3.89 -1.88
N PRO A 50 7.19 4.05 -1.08
CA PRO A 50 7.11 3.38 0.21
C PRO A 50 6.86 1.87 0.08
N THR A 51 7.54 1.06 0.90
CA THR A 51 7.55 -0.42 0.78
C THR A 51 6.48 -1.14 1.61
N MET A 52 5.60 -0.40 2.31
CA MET A 52 4.67 -0.94 3.31
C MET A 52 3.21 -0.98 2.83
N GLY A 53 2.97 -1.24 1.54
CA GLY A 53 1.62 -1.29 0.97
C GLY A 53 0.73 -2.39 1.55
N GLY A 54 1.30 -3.54 1.94
CA GLY A 54 0.54 -4.67 2.47
C GLY A 54 -0.23 -4.39 3.77
N ILE A 55 0.18 -3.36 4.53
CA ILE A 55 -0.49 -2.96 5.78
C ILE A 55 -1.97 -2.65 5.54
N ILE A 56 -2.30 -1.91 4.48
CA ILE A 56 -3.69 -1.53 4.20
C ILE A 56 -4.54 -2.73 3.76
N ILE A 57 -3.94 -3.73 3.11
CA ILE A 57 -4.63 -4.95 2.67
C ILE A 57 -5.00 -5.80 3.88
N ILE A 58 -4.04 -6.01 4.79
CA ILE A 58 -4.26 -6.75 6.04
C ILE A 58 -5.29 -6.01 6.90
N PHE A 59 -5.12 -4.70 7.08
CA PHE A 59 -6.05 -3.87 7.83
C PHE A 59 -7.47 -3.91 7.25
N ALA A 60 -7.62 -3.73 5.93
CA ALA A 60 -8.91 -3.79 5.25
C ALA A 60 -9.57 -5.17 5.40
N SER A 61 -8.78 -6.24 5.33
CA SER A 61 -9.28 -7.61 5.51
C SER A 61 -9.78 -7.86 6.94
N LEU A 62 -9.05 -7.37 7.95
CA LEU A 62 -9.43 -7.51 9.36
C LEU A 62 -10.66 -6.68 9.73
N VAL A 63 -10.85 -5.51 9.12
CA VAL A 63 -11.98 -4.63 9.41
C VAL A 63 -13.26 -5.08 8.68
N ALA A 64 -13.12 -5.67 7.51
CA ALA A 64 -14.25 -6.04 6.66
C ALA A 64 -14.81 -7.44 6.92
N TYR A 65 -14.00 -8.36 7.44
CA TYR A 65 -14.40 -9.74 7.77
C TYR A 65 -15.04 -9.81 9.17
#